data_AF-A0A4Q3FI17-F1
#
_entry.id   AF-A0A4Q3FI17-F1
#
_cell.length_a   1.000
_cell.length_b   1.000
_cell.length_c   1.000
_cell.angle_alpha   90.00
_cell.angle_beta   90.00
_cell.angle_gamma   90.00
#
_symmetry.space_group_name_H-M   'P 1'
#
loop_
_entity.id
_entity.type
_entity.pdbx_description
1 polymer ?
#
loop_
_entity_poly.entity_id
_entity_poly.type
_entity_poly.pdbx_seq_one_letter_code
_entity_poly.pdbx_strand_id
1 'polypeptide(L)'
;MLDKNRETRFFEFEDQSWFPDIIRSGMTDFLRYLIVFLDVYQPIVPLLLEVLNQTRQNHVVDLGSGGGGAIEQVYQNLHIQSTQKTTITLTDKFPNPAAWQYIQQKTNNGIGFYADPV
;
A
#
# COMPACT_ATOMS: atom_id res chain seq x y z
N MET A 1 -6.36 34.99 28.17
CA MET A 1 -6.65 35.11 26.73
C MET A 1 -5.33 34.88 26.00
N LEU A 2 -4.97 33.62 25.74
CA LEU A 2 -3.77 33.25 24.99
C LEU A 2 -4.18 32.24 23.93
N ASP A 3 -3.67 32.49 22.74
CA ASP A 3 -4.13 32.04 21.43
C ASP A 3 -4.08 30.51 21.27
N LYS A 4 -5.23 29.93 20.94
CA LYS A 4 -5.49 28.48 20.89
C LYS A 4 -5.67 28.08 19.43
N ASN A 5 -4.68 28.32 18.55
CA ASN A 5 -4.73 27.94 17.13
C ASN A 5 -3.33 27.94 16.47
N ARG A 6 -2.38 27.16 16.99
CA ARG A 6 -1.20 26.76 16.20
C ARG A 6 -1.41 25.34 15.70
N GLU A 7 -1.91 25.22 14.48
CA GLU A 7 -1.91 23.97 13.72
C GLU A 7 -0.45 23.57 13.49
N THR A 8 0.05 22.60 14.26
CA THR A 8 1.40 22.05 14.05
C THR A 8 1.37 21.27 12.74
N ARG A 9 1.80 21.90 11.64
CA ARG A 9 2.02 21.21 10.37
C ARG A 9 3.26 20.34 10.45
N PHE A 10 3.06 19.08 10.78
CA PHE A 10 4.06 18.06 10.56
C PHE A 10 4.24 17.86 9.05
N PHE A 11 5.48 17.74 8.61
CA PHE A 11 5.82 17.46 7.22
C PHE A 11 6.67 16.20 7.18
N GLU A 12 6.40 15.35 6.21
CA GLU A 12 7.26 14.22 5.92
C GLU A 12 8.41 14.72 5.03
N PHE A 13 9.64 14.38 5.40
CA PHE A 13 10.82 14.81 4.64
C PHE A 13 10.81 14.20 3.24
N GLU A 14 10.36 12.96 3.10
CA GLU A 14 10.25 12.24 1.83
C GLU A 14 9.24 12.84 0.85
N ASP A 15 8.28 13.60 1.37
CA ASP A 15 7.20 14.25 0.63
C ASP A 15 7.63 15.51 -0.14
N GLN A 16 8.84 16.00 0.13
CA GLN A 16 9.38 17.19 -0.53
C GLN A 16 9.97 16.86 -1.89
N SER A 17 9.69 17.69 -2.90
CA SER A 17 10.16 17.48 -4.28
C SER A 17 11.68 17.48 -4.45
N TRP A 18 12.41 18.10 -3.51
CA TRP A 18 13.88 18.15 -3.51
C TRP A 18 14.53 16.99 -2.75
N PHE A 19 13.74 16.14 -2.09
CA PHE A 19 14.29 15.05 -1.28
C PHE A 19 14.94 13.97 -2.16
N PRO A 20 16.15 13.47 -1.83
CA PRO A 20 16.88 12.56 -2.71
C PRO A 20 16.13 11.24 -2.96
N ASP A 21 15.96 10.89 -4.24
CA ASP A 21 15.23 9.69 -4.65
C ASP A 21 15.83 8.39 -4.06
N ILE A 22 17.17 8.30 -4.00
CA ILE A 22 17.86 7.12 -3.44
C ILE A 22 17.49 6.89 -1.97
N ILE A 23 17.37 7.98 -1.19
CA ILE A 23 17.01 7.89 0.22
C ILE A 23 15.51 7.57 0.34
N ARG A 24 14.67 8.21 -0.49
CA ARG A 24 13.22 7.94 -0.54
C ARG A 24 12.96 6.45 -0.82
N SER A 25 13.51 5.93 -1.92
CA SER A 25 13.34 4.52 -2.29
C SER A 25 13.94 3.57 -1.26
N GLY A 26 15.10 3.89 -0.68
CA GLY A 26 15.72 3.09 0.37
C GLY A 26 14.88 3.01 1.66
N MET A 27 14.25 4.12 2.07
CA MET A 27 13.33 4.15 3.20
C MET A 27 12.09 3.27 2.93
N THR A 28 11.49 3.39 1.75
CA THR A 28 10.34 2.57 1.37
C THR A 28 10.68 1.08 1.36
N ASP A 29 11.86 0.69 0.86
CA ASP A 29 12.30 -0.70 0.86
C ASP A 29 12.56 -1.24 2.27
N PHE A 30 13.12 -0.43 3.15
CA PHE A 30 13.33 -0.81 4.55
C PHE A 30 12.01 -1.02 5.29
N LEU A 31 11.06 -0.10 5.12
CA LEU A 31 9.71 -0.23 5.71
C LEU A 31 8.99 -1.44 5.15
N ARG A 32 9.10 -1.68 3.84
CA ARG A 32 8.57 -2.89 3.19
C ARG A 32 9.10 -4.15 3.84
N TYR A 33 10.42 -4.23 4.06
CA TYR A 33 11.04 -5.36 4.72
C TYR A 33 10.51 -5.56 6.15
N LEU A 34 10.44 -4.49 6.96
CA LEU A 34 9.93 -4.57 8.33
C LEU A 34 8.47 -5.01 8.39
N ILE A 35 7.61 -4.47 7.52
CA ILE A 35 6.19 -4.80 7.48
C ILE A 35 5.99 -6.29 7.16
N VAL A 36 6.69 -6.79 6.15
CA VAL A 36 6.62 -8.20 5.76
C VAL A 36 7.17 -9.10 6.87
N PHE A 37 8.28 -8.70 7.49
CA PHE A 37 8.91 -9.45 8.58
C PHE A 37 8.03 -9.52 9.84
N LEU A 38 7.32 -8.44 10.16
CA LEU A 38 6.47 -8.33 11.36
C LEU A 38 5.03 -8.79 11.13
N ASP A 39 4.65 -9.12 9.87
CA ASP A 39 3.31 -9.61 9.50
C ASP A 39 2.16 -8.68 9.98
N VAL A 40 2.44 -7.38 10.03
CA VAL A 40 1.59 -6.34 10.66
C VAL A 40 0.17 -6.32 10.11
N TYR A 41 0.00 -6.75 8.85
CA TYR A 41 -1.27 -6.67 8.12
C TYR A 41 -2.11 -7.96 8.18
N GLN A 42 -1.71 -9.03 8.88
CA GLN A 42 -2.61 -10.18 9.08
C GLN A 42 -3.95 -9.82 9.74
N PRO A 43 -3.98 -9.00 10.81
CA PRO A 43 -5.21 -8.78 11.54
C PRO A 43 -6.27 -8.01 10.75
N ILE A 44 -5.89 -7.30 9.67
CA ILE A 44 -6.83 -6.54 8.84
C ILE A 44 -7.56 -7.43 7.82
N VAL A 45 -7.03 -8.62 7.50
CA VAL A 45 -7.57 -9.49 6.44
C VAL A 45 -9.02 -9.91 6.72
N PRO A 46 -9.41 -10.36 7.93
CA PRO A 46 -10.81 -10.73 8.19
C PRO A 46 -11.78 -9.55 8.06
N LEU A 47 -11.36 -8.35 8.50
CA LEU A 47 -12.16 -7.14 8.38
C LEU A 47 -12.35 -6.75 6.90
N LEU A 48 -11.28 -6.84 6.10
CA LEU A 48 -11.34 -6.55 4.68
C LEU A 48 -12.27 -7.54 3.94
N LEU A 49 -12.20 -8.84 4.28
CA LEU A 49 -13.12 -9.84 3.73
C LEU A 49 -14.57 -9.56 4.11
N GLU A 50 -14.84 -9.18 5.35
CA GLU A 50 -16.19 -8.80 5.79
C GLU A 50 -16.75 -7.65 4.94
N VAL A 51 -15.96 -6.58 4.77
CA VAL A 51 -16.36 -5.41 3.97
C VAL A 51 -16.58 -5.78 2.50
N LEU A 52 -15.67 -6.56 1.89
CA LEU A 52 -15.81 -7.03 0.51
C LEU A 52 -17.09 -7.85 0.31
N ASN A 53 -17.42 -8.72 1.25
CA ASN A 53 -18.65 -9.52 1.22
C ASN A 53 -19.91 -8.67 1.38
N GLN A 54 -19.93 -7.75 2.36
CA GLN A 54 -21.08 -6.88 2.63
C GLN A 54 -21.37 -5.95 1.45
N THR A 55 -20.31 -5.40 0.84
CA THR A 55 -20.41 -4.46 -0.30
C THR A 55 -20.53 -5.18 -1.64
N ARG A 56 -20.36 -6.50 -1.67
CA ARG A 56 -20.28 -7.34 -2.88
C ARG A 56 -19.22 -6.85 -3.87
N GLN A 57 -18.13 -6.30 -3.33
CA GLN A 57 -16.99 -5.85 -4.11
C GLN A 57 -15.91 -6.93 -4.13
N ASN A 58 -15.13 -6.94 -5.19
CA ASN A 58 -14.01 -7.85 -5.39
C ASN A 58 -12.74 -7.10 -5.85
N HIS A 59 -12.76 -5.77 -5.73
CA HIS A 59 -11.67 -4.90 -6.14
C HIS A 59 -11.32 -3.95 -5.01
N VAL A 60 -10.03 -3.82 -4.71
CA VAL A 60 -9.50 -2.90 -3.71
C VAL A 60 -8.54 -1.93 -4.39
N VAL A 61 -8.61 -0.65 -4.02
CA VAL A 61 -7.62 0.35 -4.41
C VAL A 61 -6.80 0.67 -3.18
N ASP A 62 -5.49 0.49 -3.29
CA ASP A 62 -4.52 0.83 -2.24
C ASP A 62 -3.98 2.25 -2.50
N LEU A 63 -4.18 3.13 -1.53
CA LEU A 63 -3.83 4.55 -1.61
C LEU A 63 -2.56 4.80 -0.81
N GLY A 64 -1.47 5.15 -1.48
CA GLY A 64 -0.15 5.29 -0.84
C GLY A 64 0.56 3.95 -0.69
N SER A 65 0.58 3.16 -1.77
CA SER A 65 1.12 1.80 -1.77
C SER A 65 2.61 1.70 -1.47
N GLY A 66 3.36 2.79 -1.62
CA GLY A 66 4.82 2.82 -1.56
C GLY A 66 5.41 1.70 -2.44
N GLY A 67 6.18 0.81 -1.82
CA GLY A 67 6.79 -0.35 -2.50
C GLY A 67 5.86 -1.55 -2.72
N GLY A 68 4.62 -1.54 -2.21
CA GLY A 68 3.61 -2.57 -2.44
C GLY A 68 3.77 -3.90 -1.67
N GLY A 69 4.76 -4.05 -0.77
CA GLY A 69 4.97 -5.34 -0.09
C GLY A 69 3.92 -5.67 0.98
N ALA A 70 3.38 -4.67 1.67
CA ALA A 70 2.31 -4.86 2.65
C ALA A 70 1.05 -5.45 1.99
N ILE A 71 0.63 -4.83 0.90
CA ILE A 71 -0.57 -5.19 0.15
C ILE A 71 -0.41 -6.49 -0.63
N GLU A 72 0.82 -6.85 -1.03
CA GLU A 72 1.12 -8.18 -1.54
C GLU A 72 0.79 -9.28 -0.51
N GLN A 73 1.17 -9.09 0.75
CA GLN A 73 0.87 -10.03 1.83
C GLN A 73 -0.64 -10.11 2.10
N VAL A 74 -1.33 -8.96 2.12
CA VAL A 74 -2.80 -8.91 2.21
C VAL A 74 -3.46 -9.70 1.09
N TYR A 75 -3.03 -9.51 -0.16
CA TYR A 75 -3.56 -10.24 -1.32
C TYR A 75 -3.42 -11.75 -1.17
N GLN A 76 -2.25 -12.23 -0.74
CA GLN A 76 -2.01 -13.66 -0.52
C GLN A 76 -2.93 -14.22 0.57
N ASN A 77 -3.08 -13.51 1.69
CA ASN A 77 -3.96 -13.93 2.78
C ASN A 77 -5.43 -13.96 2.36
N LEU A 78 -5.89 -12.97 1.58
CA LEU A 78 -7.24 -12.97 1.01
C LEU A 78 -7.48 -14.22 0.15
N HIS A 79 -6.50 -14.61 -0.67
CA HIS A 79 -6.57 -15.80 -1.51
C HIS A 79 -6.57 -17.12 -0.73
N ILE A 80 -5.93 -17.15 0.44
CA ILE A 80 -5.92 -18.32 1.33
C ILE A 80 -7.25 -18.44 2.08
N GLN A 81 -7.81 -17.31 2.54
CA GLN A 81 -8.97 -17.29 3.41
C GLN A 81 -10.31 -17.22 2.67
N SER A 82 -10.32 -16.96 1.36
CA SER A 82 -11.52 -16.84 0.55
C SER A 82 -11.35 -17.41 -0.85
N THR A 83 -12.41 -18.04 -1.37
CA THR A 83 -12.49 -18.48 -2.77
C THR A 83 -12.91 -17.36 -3.72
N GLN A 84 -13.31 -16.20 -3.19
CA GLN A 84 -13.65 -15.03 -3.99
C GLN A 84 -12.40 -14.44 -4.63
N LYS A 85 -12.38 -14.40 -5.96
CA LYS A 85 -11.29 -13.76 -6.71
C LYS A 85 -11.29 -12.26 -6.47
N THR A 86 -10.38 -11.80 -5.63
CA THR A 86 -10.15 -10.38 -5.33
C THR A 86 -9.00 -9.85 -6.18
N THR A 87 -9.09 -8.61 -6.64
CA THR A 87 -8.03 -7.89 -7.35
C THR A 87 -7.67 -6.61 -6.63
N ILE A 88 -6.45 -6.12 -6.81
CA ILE A 88 -5.98 -4.89 -6.15
C ILE A 88 -5.31 -3.97 -7.17
N THR A 89 -5.55 -2.66 -7.07
CA THR A 89 -4.81 -1.61 -7.79
C THR A 89 -3.95 -0.81 -6.84
N LEU A 90 -2.65 -0.74 -7.12
CA LEU A 90 -1.69 0.10 -6.39
C LEU A 90 -1.69 1.52 -6.92
N THR A 91 -1.68 2.49 -6.03
CA THR A 91 -1.58 3.90 -6.37
C THR A 91 -0.70 4.64 -5.37
N ASP A 92 0.01 5.66 -5.81
CA ASP A 92 0.86 6.46 -4.95
C ASP A 92 1.08 7.86 -5.51
N LYS A 93 1.41 8.80 -4.61
CA LYS A 93 1.84 10.15 -4.97
C LYS A 93 3.24 10.14 -5.60
N PHE A 94 4.09 9.18 -5.24
CA PHE A 94 5.39 8.91 -5.86
C PHE A 94 5.47 7.46 -6.32
N PRO A 95 4.86 7.12 -7.48
CA PRO A 95 4.79 5.76 -7.97
C PRO A 95 6.15 5.06 -8.07
N ASN A 96 6.16 3.75 -7.79
CA ASN A 96 7.32 2.87 -8.01
C ASN A 96 6.99 1.74 -9.00
N PRO A 97 6.87 2.03 -10.32
CA PRO A 97 6.45 1.04 -11.32
C PRO A 97 7.36 -0.18 -11.40
N ALA A 98 8.66 -0.02 -11.15
CA ALA A 98 9.62 -1.13 -11.19
C ALA A 98 9.31 -2.18 -10.10
N ALA A 99 9.03 -1.74 -8.87
CA ALA A 99 8.60 -2.63 -7.79
C ALA A 99 7.23 -3.27 -8.09
N TRP A 100 6.29 -2.49 -8.64
CA TRP A 100 4.92 -2.96 -8.88
C TRP A 100 4.81 -3.93 -10.05
N GLN A 101 5.63 -3.79 -11.09
CA GLN A 101 5.72 -4.77 -12.19
C GLN A 101 6.14 -6.15 -11.67
N TYR A 102 7.09 -6.20 -10.73
CA TYR A 102 7.49 -7.45 -10.09
C TYR A 102 6.32 -8.09 -9.32
N ILE A 103 5.59 -7.30 -8.54
CA ILE A 103 4.41 -7.77 -7.77
C ILE A 103 3.29 -8.25 -8.72
N GLN A 104 3.01 -7.51 -9.79
CA GLN A 104 2.00 -7.87 -10.79
C GLN A 104 2.30 -9.23 -11.44
N GLN A 105 3.55 -9.45 -11.84
CA GLN A 105 3.99 -10.74 -12.40
C GLN A 105 3.87 -11.87 -11.37
N LYS A 106 4.36 -11.64 -10.15
CA LYS A 106 4.35 -12.62 -9.05
C LYS A 106 2.93 -13.05 -8.65
N THR A 107 1.96 -12.13 -8.76
CA THR A 107 0.55 -12.38 -8.42
C THR A 107 -0.30 -12.81 -9.61
N ASN A 108 0.31 -13.12 -10.76
CA ASN A 108 -0.39 -13.48 -12.00
C ASN A 108 -1.48 -12.47 -12.38
N ASN A 109 -1.14 -11.18 -12.33
CA ASN A 109 -2.02 -10.03 -12.57
C ASN A 109 -3.18 -9.87 -11.56
N GLY A 110 -3.11 -10.53 -10.40
CA GLY A 110 -4.05 -10.28 -9.29
C GLY A 110 -3.89 -8.90 -8.66
N ILE A 111 -2.67 -8.35 -8.72
CA ILE A 111 -2.36 -6.98 -8.35
C ILE A 111 -1.94 -6.21 -9.61
N GLY A 112 -2.64 -5.13 -9.92
CA GLY A 112 -2.29 -4.13 -10.93
C GLY A 112 -1.85 -2.82 -10.28
N PHE A 113 -1.55 -1.81 -11.10
CA PHE A 113 -1.13 -0.50 -10.61
C PHE A 113 -1.50 0.62 -11.58
N TYR A 114 -1.61 1.83 -11.04
CA TYR A 114 -1.70 3.07 -11.79
C TYR A 114 -0.34 3.77 -11.75
N ALA A 115 0.30 3.93 -12.91
CA ALA A 115 1.70 4.36 -12.98
C ALA A 115 1.91 5.87 -12.78
N ASP A 116 0.86 6.68 -12.96
CA ASP A 116 0.95 8.12 -12.80
C ASP A 116 0.71 8.50 -11.33
N PRO A 117 1.33 9.59 -10.85
CA PRO A 117 1.03 10.17 -9.54
C PRO A 117 -0.46 10.50 -9.37
N VAL A 118 -1.01 10.27 -8.17
CA VAL A 118 -2.37 10.68 -7.73
C VAL A 118 -2.35 11.60 -6.52
#